data_AF-A0A7J4T0H3-F1
#
_entry.id   AF-A0A7J4T0H3-F1
#
_cell.length_a   1.000
_cell.length_b   1.000
_cell.length_c   1.000
_cell.angle_alpha   90.00
_cell.angle_beta   90.00
_cell.angle_gamma   90.00
#
_symmetry.space_group_name_H-M   'P 1'
#
loop_
_entity.id
_entity.type
_entity.pdbx_description
1 polymer ?
#
loop_
_entity_poly.entity_id
_entity_poly.type
_entity_poly.pdbx_seq_one_letter_code
_entity_poly.pdbx_strand_id
1 'polypeptide(L)'
;MGPLTVGGIGLAVSASLYTAYKLNKRRNMRLLREARRRKYAPDLPPLINTNTTTTVIAQDEVSSENRPPVERTVQIEELDEKQYDQWKVRDDKRNTNIMELRLILGDIISDLPELEEVVEEEFTDEERIMELAARGEWIQENEEELEEHATFVETEMVGSGIIVEETPPEDDDMDERLEREGGKSGAVQVSLAWDDYNDLDLHLFCPSGERIYFNNKESECGGELDVDMNVKPVSNNAVENVVWTKNPPKGTYKVGVHFYKHHRKRRTKKKTKYRLRVSIFGKVQEYSGMIKYGSAMQMVTGFTIGKQDDLAKKYDAFE
;
A
#
# COMPACT_ATOMS: atom_id res chain seq x y z
N MET A 1 -9.68 -38.50 -44.63
CA MET A 1 -8.70 -37.51 -44.15
C MET A 1 -9.47 -36.49 -43.32
N GLY A 2 -9.33 -36.55 -41.99
CA GLY A 2 -10.01 -35.60 -41.08
C GLY A 2 -9.27 -34.26 -41.02
N PRO A 3 -9.96 -33.13 -40.82
CA PRO A 3 -9.30 -31.84 -40.75
C PRO A 3 -8.45 -31.76 -39.50
N LEU A 4 -7.19 -31.39 -39.71
CA LEU A 4 -6.15 -31.24 -38.72
C LEU A 4 -6.47 -30.12 -37.74
N THR A 5 -6.20 -30.43 -36.48
CA THR A 5 -6.00 -29.58 -35.31
C THR A 5 -5.01 -28.44 -35.57
N VAL A 6 -5.45 -27.36 -36.23
CA VAL A 6 -4.64 -26.14 -36.41
C VAL A 6 -4.95 -25.07 -35.35
N GLY A 7 -6.12 -25.15 -34.69
CA GLY A 7 -6.52 -24.18 -33.65
C GLY A 7 -5.74 -24.27 -32.32
N GLY A 8 -5.22 -25.46 -31.96
CA GLY A 8 -4.53 -25.67 -30.67
C GLY A 8 -3.10 -25.13 -30.62
N ILE A 9 -2.39 -25.06 -31.75
CA ILE A 9 -0.97 -24.68 -31.81
C ILE A 9 -0.81 -23.15 -31.72
N GLY A 10 -1.70 -22.37 -32.36
CA GLY A 10 -1.67 -20.90 -32.30
C GLY A 10 -1.92 -20.35 -30.89
N LEU A 11 -2.90 -20.92 -30.17
CA LEU A 11 -3.21 -20.52 -28.79
C LEU A 11 -2.07 -20.86 -27.82
N ALA A 12 -1.44 -22.03 -27.96
CA ALA A 12 -0.33 -22.46 -27.10
C ALA A 12 0.94 -21.60 -27.27
N VAL A 13 1.26 -21.18 -28.51
CA VAL A 13 2.39 -20.29 -28.79
C VAL A 13 2.11 -18.88 -28.24
N SER A 14 0.89 -18.35 -28.41
CA SER A 14 0.52 -17.06 -27.82
C SER A 14 0.53 -17.06 -26.29
N ALA A 15 0.07 -18.15 -25.66
CA ALA A 15 0.09 -18.30 -24.20
C ALA A 15 1.53 -18.40 -23.68
N SER A 16 2.40 -19.15 -24.37
CA SER A 16 3.82 -19.27 -24.02
C SER A 16 4.56 -17.93 -24.14
N LEU A 17 4.33 -17.18 -25.22
CA LEU A 17 4.91 -15.85 -25.42
C LEU A 17 4.40 -14.84 -24.37
N TYR A 18 3.10 -14.86 -24.07
CA TYR A 18 2.52 -14.02 -23.02
C TYR A 18 3.10 -14.36 -21.64
N THR A 19 3.27 -15.64 -21.34
CA THR A 19 3.87 -16.11 -20.07
C THR A 19 5.34 -15.67 -19.98
N ALA A 20 6.11 -15.81 -21.05
CA ALA A 20 7.50 -15.36 -21.12
C ALA A 20 7.61 -13.83 -20.99
N TYR A 21 6.75 -13.07 -21.67
CA TYR A 21 6.66 -11.62 -21.54
C TYR A 21 6.37 -11.22 -20.09
N LYS A 22 5.38 -11.86 -19.46
CA LYS A 22 5.03 -11.62 -18.06
C LYS A 22 6.25 -11.88 -17.18
N LEU A 23 6.88 -13.06 -17.25
CA LEU A 23 8.07 -13.40 -16.47
C LEU A 23 9.22 -12.40 -16.66
N ASN A 24 9.46 -11.94 -17.89
CA ASN A 24 10.51 -10.96 -18.18
C ASN A 24 10.18 -9.58 -17.58
N LYS A 25 8.93 -9.12 -17.70
CA LYS A 25 8.46 -7.87 -17.06
C LYS A 25 8.67 -7.94 -15.54
N ARG A 26 8.25 -9.05 -14.92
CA ARG A 26 8.41 -9.30 -13.47
C ARG A 26 9.86 -9.21 -13.02
N ARG A 27 10.74 -9.94 -13.70
CA ARG A 27 12.19 -9.92 -13.43
C ARG A 27 12.77 -8.50 -13.54
N ASN A 28 12.41 -7.76 -14.59
CA ASN A 28 12.92 -6.41 -14.80
C ASN A 28 12.42 -5.44 -13.73
N MET A 29 11.15 -5.52 -13.33
CA MET A 29 10.59 -4.72 -12.23
C MET A 29 11.32 -4.99 -10.92
N ARG A 30 11.60 -6.25 -10.61
CA ARG A 30 12.35 -6.60 -9.39
C ARG A 30 13.79 -6.10 -9.42
N LEU A 31 14.49 -6.25 -10.54
CA LEU A 31 15.86 -5.72 -10.68
C LEU A 31 15.90 -4.20 -10.56
N LEU A 32 14.93 -3.51 -11.16
CA LEU A 32 14.77 -2.07 -11.02
C LEU A 32 14.50 -1.68 -9.56
N ARG A 33 13.63 -2.41 -8.86
CA ARG A 33 13.34 -2.19 -7.45
C ARG A 33 14.57 -2.39 -6.57
N GLU A 34 15.34 -3.45 -6.81
CA GLU A 34 16.59 -3.72 -6.10
C GLU A 34 17.63 -2.60 -6.35
N ALA A 35 17.74 -2.12 -7.59
CA ALA A 35 18.60 -1.00 -7.94
C ALA A 35 18.20 0.30 -7.23
N ARG A 36 16.88 0.61 -7.20
CA ARG A 36 16.33 1.77 -6.47
C ARG A 36 16.61 1.68 -4.97
N ARG A 37 16.39 0.51 -4.35
CA ARG A 37 16.75 0.29 -2.94
C ARG A 37 18.23 0.50 -2.68
N ARG A 38 19.12 -0.02 -3.53
CA ARG A 38 20.57 0.22 -3.40
C ARG A 38 20.94 1.70 -3.53
N LYS A 39 20.22 2.46 -4.37
CA LYS A 39 20.46 3.90 -4.59
C LYS A 39 19.94 4.76 -3.42
N TYR A 40 18.71 4.51 -2.97
CA TYR A 40 17.97 5.41 -2.09
C TYR A 40 17.78 4.90 -0.65
N ALA A 41 17.95 3.61 -0.43
CA ALA A 41 17.73 2.94 0.84
C ALA A 41 18.71 1.78 1.05
N PRO A 42 20.04 2.04 1.03
CA PRO A 42 21.06 0.99 1.04
C PRO A 42 21.05 0.14 2.32
N ASP A 43 20.46 0.66 3.41
CA ASP A 43 20.35 -0.03 4.69
C ASP A 43 19.20 -1.06 4.72
N LEU A 44 18.30 -1.05 3.73
CA LEU A 44 17.27 -2.08 3.64
C LEU A 44 17.90 -3.44 3.34
N PRO A 45 17.39 -4.52 3.96
CA PRO A 45 17.86 -5.86 3.64
C PRO A 45 17.65 -6.16 2.16
N PRO A 46 18.54 -6.96 1.54
CA PRO A 46 18.38 -7.37 0.16
C PRO A 46 17.06 -8.12 -0.01
N LEU A 47 16.52 -8.11 -1.23
CA LEU A 47 15.34 -8.91 -1.56
C LEU A 47 15.78 -10.39 -1.68
N ILE A 48 15.90 -11.06 -0.52
CA ILE A 48 16.53 -12.39 -0.37
C ILE A 48 15.81 -13.47 -1.20
N ASN A 49 14.50 -13.33 -1.43
CA ASN A 49 13.75 -14.35 -2.14
C ASN A 49 13.63 -14.03 -3.64
N THR A 50 14.17 -14.91 -4.48
CA THR A 50 14.03 -14.79 -5.94
C THR A 50 12.67 -15.23 -6.47
N ASN A 51 11.95 -15.99 -5.64
CA ASN A 51 10.60 -16.48 -5.85
C ASN A 51 9.72 -15.98 -4.69
N THR A 52 9.46 -14.68 -4.63
CA THR A 52 8.55 -14.07 -3.64
C THR A 52 7.08 -14.48 -3.80
N THR A 53 6.82 -15.40 -4.73
CA THR A 53 5.62 -16.22 -4.90
C THR A 53 5.55 -17.44 -3.99
N THR A 54 6.53 -17.72 -3.12
CA THR A 54 6.42 -18.83 -2.15
C THR A 54 5.42 -18.47 -1.04
N THR A 55 4.15 -18.59 -1.40
CA THR A 55 3.02 -18.99 -0.58
C THR A 55 3.44 -20.07 0.42
N VAL A 56 3.16 -19.89 1.71
CA VAL A 56 3.42 -20.96 2.71
C VAL A 56 2.18 -21.33 3.53
N ILE A 57 0.99 -20.80 3.27
CA ILE A 57 -0.15 -21.09 4.17
C ILE A 57 -1.49 -21.14 3.44
N ALA A 58 -1.97 -22.36 3.19
CA ALA A 58 -3.35 -22.58 2.81
C ALA A 58 -4.27 -22.16 3.97
N GLN A 59 -5.34 -21.40 3.67
CA GLN A 59 -6.37 -21.01 4.63
C GLN A 59 -6.98 -22.23 5.36
N ASP A 60 -6.95 -23.39 4.70
CA ASP A 60 -7.53 -24.65 5.16
C ASP A 60 -6.58 -25.49 6.04
N GLU A 61 -5.39 -25.00 6.44
CA GLU A 61 -4.65 -25.61 7.55
C GLU A 61 -5.31 -25.24 8.88
N VAL A 62 -6.32 -26.05 9.25
CA VAL A 62 -7.26 -25.92 10.38
C VAL A 62 -6.61 -25.96 11.78
N SER A 63 -5.28 -26.03 11.88
CA SER A 63 -4.60 -26.02 13.18
C SER A 63 -3.97 -24.65 13.47
N SER A 64 -4.46 -23.99 14.52
CA SER A 64 -3.81 -22.79 15.09
C SER A 64 -2.35 -23.03 15.51
N GLU A 65 -1.92 -24.29 15.66
CA GLU A 65 -0.58 -24.69 16.10
C GLU A 65 0.47 -24.61 14.97
N ASN A 66 0.06 -24.53 13.70
CA ASN A 66 0.98 -24.56 12.54
C ASN A 66 1.18 -23.20 11.86
N ARG A 67 0.57 -22.12 12.39
CA ARG A 67 0.73 -20.77 11.84
C ARG A 67 2.12 -20.22 12.19
N PRO A 68 2.82 -19.57 11.25
CA PRO A 68 4.10 -18.95 11.58
C PRO A 68 3.91 -17.84 12.60
N PRO A 69 4.93 -17.57 13.44
CA PRO A 69 4.89 -16.44 14.34
C PRO A 69 4.75 -15.14 13.55
N VAL A 70 4.08 -14.16 14.17
CA VAL A 70 3.91 -12.81 13.63
C VAL A 70 4.50 -11.85 14.63
N GLU A 71 5.46 -11.04 14.18
CA GLU A 71 6.13 -10.03 15.00
C GLU A 71 5.81 -8.64 14.44
N ARG A 72 5.20 -7.79 15.25
CA ARG A 72 4.89 -6.39 14.90
C ARG A 72 6.14 -5.52 15.07
N THR A 73 6.24 -4.46 14.29
CA THR A 73 7.28 -3.45 14.48
C THR A 73 7.03 -2.60 15.73
N VAL A 74 8.09 -2.03 16.27
CA VAL A 74 8.02 -1.07 17.38
C VAL A 74 7.18 0.14 16.98
N GLN A 75 6.35 0.63 17.90
CA GLN A 75 5.56 1.86 17.72
C GLN A 75 6.19 3.06 18.42
N ILE A 76 5.85 4.27 17.99
CA ILE A 76 6.39 5.53 18.56
C ILE A 76 6.17 5.65 20.08
N GLU A 77 5.08 5.09 20.61
CA GLU A 77 4.73 5.13 22.03
C GLU A 77 5.60 4.21 22.90
N GLU A 78 6.29 3.26 22.27
CA GLU A 78 7.22 2.33 22.93
C GLU A 78 8.66 2.84 22.94
N LEU A 79 8.92 3.97 22.26
CA LEU A 79 10.25 4.55 22.17
C LEU A 79 10.64 5.30 23.46
N ASP A 80 11.90 5.20 23.83
CA ASP A 80 12.49 6.14 24.78
C ASP A 80 12.67 7.54 24.16
N GLU A 81 12.95 8.54 24.99
CA GLU A 81 13.10 9.94 24.55
C GLU A 81 14.16 10.11 23.45
N LYS A 82 15.30 9.42 23.56
CA LYS A 82 16.39 9.51 22.58
C LYS A 82 15.99 8.86 21.25
N GLN A 83 15.33 7.71 21.31
CA GLN A 83 14.81 7.02 20.13
C GLN A 83 13.74 7.83 19.42
N TYR A 84 12.84 8.47 20.19
CA TYR A 84 11.81 9.36 19.65
C TYR A 84 12.44 10.57 18.93
N ASP A 85 13.44 11.22 19.51
CA ASP A 85 14.15 12.33 18.86
C ASP A 85 14.82 11.91 17.55
N GLN A 86 15.42 10.71 17.52
CA GLN A 86 15.98 10.14 16.29
C GLN A 86 14.91 9.83 15.23
N TRP A 87 13.76 9.31 15.65
CA TRP A 87 12.62 9.11 14.78
C TRP A 87 12.12 10.43 14.20
N LYS A 88 11.96 11.46 15.03
CA LYS A 88 11.50 12.80 14.61
C LYS A 88 12.42 13.42 13.55
N VAL A 89 13.75 13.30 13.73
CA VAL A 89 14.72 13.77 12.72
C VAL A 89 14.55 13.02 11.39
N ARG A 90 14.26 11.71 11.42
CA ARG A 90 14.01 10.92 10.19
C ARG A 90 12.66 11.29 9.56
N ASP A 91 11.65 11.56 10.36
CA ASP A 91 10.34 12.04 9.88
C ASP A 91 10.45 13.40 9.19
N ASP A 92 11.14 14.36 9.81
CA ASP A 92 11.42 15.66 9.22
C ASP A 92 12.16 15.53 7.89
N LYS A 93 13.15 14.63 7.79
CA LYS A 93 13.83 14.34 6.51
C LYS A 93 12.90 13.79 5.45
N ARG A 94 11.96 12.90 5.80
CA ARG A 94 10.95 12.41 4.83
C ARG A 94 10.06 13.56 4.36
N ASN A 95 9.59 14.40 5.28
CA ASN A 95 8.79 15.58 4.96
C ASN A 95 9.55 16.59 4.07
N THR A 96 10.85 16.78 4.28
CA THR A 96 11.67 17.62 3.40
C THR A 96 11.85 16.97 2.02
N ASN A 97 12.11 15.66 1.97
CA ASN A 97 12.35 14.96 0.71
C ASN A 97 11.13 14.99 -0.23
N ILE A 98 9.89 14.82 0.28
CA ILE A 98 8.69 14.93 -0.57
C ILE A 98 8.52 16.35 -1.14
N MET A 99 8.90 17.38 -0.39
CA MET A 99 8.86 18.77 -0.83
C MET A 99 9.94 19.07 -1.88
N GLU A 100 11.17 18.60 -1.67
CA GLU A 100 12.29 18.78 -2.61
C GLU A 100 12.01 18.11 -3.95
N LEU A 101 11.36 16.94 -3.94
CA LEU A 101 10.92 16.22 -5.12
C LEU A 101 9.65 16.81 -5.75
N ARG A 102 9.05 17.85 -5.15
CA ARG A 102 7.83 18.53 -5.63
C ARG A 102 6.64 17.59 -5.87
N LEU A 103 6.52 16.58 -5.01
CA LEU A 103 5.50 15.53 -5.13
C LEU A 103 4.14 15.92 -4.50
N ILE A 104 4.03 17.14 -3.96
CA ILE A 104 2.79 17.63 -3.37
C ILE A 104 1.89 18.15 -4.50
N LEU A 105 0.93 17.31 -4.91
CA LEU A 105 0.00 17.56 -6.03
C LEU A 105 -0.71 18.92 -5.95
N GLY A 106 -0.92 19.44 -4.74
CA GLY A 106 -1.60 20.72 -4.50
C GLY A 106 -0.81 21.93 -4.98
N ASP A 107 0.52 21.85 -4.99
CA ASP A 107 1.39 22.93 -5.47
C ASP A 107 1.44 22.99 -7.01
N ILE A 108 0.93 21.94 -7.68
CA ILE A 108 0.92 21.79 -9.14
C ILE A 108 -0.39 22.32 -9.73
N ILE A 109 -1.47 22.30 -8.95
CA ILE A 109 -2.80 22.80 -9.36
C ILE A 109 -3.02 24.25 -8.87
N SER A 110 -2.19 24.77 -7.95
CA SER A 110 -2.40 26.07 -7.29
C SER A 110 -2.12 27.34 -8.13
N ASP A 111 -1.71 27.22 -9.40
CA ASP A 111 -1.59 28.38 -10.30
C ASP A 111 -2.94 28.84 -10.89
N LEU A 112 -4.04 28.17 -10.56
CA LEU A 112 -5.39 28.64 -10.87
C LEU A 112 -5.88 29.58 -9.76
N PRO A 113 -6.36 30.79 -10.09
CA PRO A 113 -6.78 31.77 -9.10
C PRO A 113 -7.81 31.16 -8.13
N GLU A 114 -7.64 31.43 -6.83
CA GLU A 114 -8.58 31.11 -5.77
C GLU A 114 -9.91 31.83 -6.04
N LEU A 115 -10.76 31.29 -6.91
CA LEU A 115 -12.16 31.63 -6.92
C LEU A 115 -12.81 30.93 -5.74
N GLU A 116 -13.25 31.78 -4.83
CA GLU A 116 -14.03 31.53 -3.62
C GLU A 116 -15.46 31.07 -3.97
N GLU A 117 -15.60 30.17 -4.94
CA GLU A 117 -16.87 29.50 -5.23
C GLU A 117 -16.81 28.07 -4.69
N VAL A 118 -17.62 27.86 -3.67
CA VAL A 118 -17.99 26.55 -3.15
C VAL A 118 -18.64 25.80 -4.31
N VAL A 119 -17.89 24.93 -4.99
CA VAL A 119 -18.46 24.05 -6.02
C VAL A 119 -19.32 23.01 -5.29
N GLU A 120 -20.59 23.36 -5.10
CA GLU A 120 -21.67 22.39 -4.78
C GLU A 120 -22.08 21.58 -6.03
N GLU A 121 -21.53 21.91 -7.21
CA GLU A 121 -21.80 21.16 -8.43
C GLU A 121 -21.11 19.79 -8.41
N GLU A 122 -21.89 18.74 -8.66
CA GLU A 122 -21.34 17.42 -8.96
C GLU A 122 -20.46 17.54 -10.22
N PHE A 123 -19.18 17.19 -10.12
CA PHE A 123 -18.28 17.12 -11.28
C PHE A 123 -18.95 16.35 -12.42
N THR A 124 -19.00 16.99 -13.59
CA THR A 124 -19.48 16.37 -14.81
C THR A 124 -18.63 15.14 -15.16
N ASP A 125 -19.18 14.20 -15.92
CA ASP A 125 -18.42 13.03 -16.38
C ASP A 125 -17.17 13.40 -17.18
N GLU A 126 -17.20 14.52 -17.91
CA GLU A 126 -16.08 15.02 -18.69
C GLU A 126 -14.94 15.56 -17.80
N GLU A 127 -15.26 16.39 -16.80
CA GLU A 127 -14.29 16.86 -15.80
C GLU A 127 -13.68 15.69 -15.03
N ARG A 128 -14.51 14.69 -14.71
CA ARG A 128 -14.11 13.43 -14.07
C ARG A 128 -13.08 12.66 -14.89
N ILE A 129 -13.22 12.59 -16.21
CA ILE A 129 -12.27 11.91 -17.10
C ILE A 129 -10.98 12.72 -17.21
N MET A 130 -11.09 14.05 -17.34
CA MET A 130 -9.94 14.94 -17.46
C MET A 130 -9.06 14.91 -16.21
N GLU A 131 -9.64 14.93 -15.03
CA GLU A 131 -8.90 14.86 -13.76
C GLU A 131 -8.16 13.53 -13.58
N LEU A 132 -8.79 12.41 -13.95
CA LEU A 132 -8.14 11.09 -13.94
C LEU A 132 -7.01 10.99 -14.98
N ALA A 133 -7.19 11.60 -16.15
CA ALA A 133 -6.14 11.67 -17.17
C ALA A 133 -4.95 12.49 -16.69
N ALA A 134 -5.18 13.69 -16.13
CA ALA A 134 -4.14 14.53 -15.56
C ALA A 134 -3.40 13.83 -14.40
N ARG A 135 -4.12 13.07 -13.56
CA ARG A 135 -3.50 12.19 -12.55
C ARG A 135 -2.54 11.19 -13.20
N GLY A 136 -2.98 10.50 -14.24
CA GLY A 136 -2.17 9.50 -14.95
C GLY A 136 -0.92 10.09 -15.59
N GLU A 137 -1.07 11.22 -16.28
CA GLU A 137 0.05 11.94 -16.91
C GLU A 137 1.07 12.39 -15.86
N TRP A 138 0.61 13.03 -14.78
CA TRP A 138 1.49 13.48 -13.71
C TRP A 138 2.30 12.34 -13.08
N ILE A 139 1.66 11.20 -12.83
CA ILE A 139 2.34 10.02 -12.27
C ILE A 139 3.38 9.48 -13.23
N GLN A 140 3.07 9.43 -14.52
CA GLN A 140 4.01 8.96 -15.53
C GLN A 140 5.24 9.87 -15.60
N GLU A 141 5.04 11.18 -15.50
CA GLU A 141 6.12 12.17 -15.53
C GLU A 141 6.99 12.14 -14.25
N ASN A 142 6.40 11.81 -13.10
CA ASN A 142 7.06 11.87 -11.79
C ASN A 142 7.29 10.47 -11.18
N GLU A 143 7.25 9.41 -11.99
CA GLU A 143 7.34 8.03 -11.50
C GLU A 143 8.67 7.77 -10.77
N GLU A 144 9.78 8.33 -11.26
CA GLU A 144 11.10 8.14 -10.65
C GLU A 144 11.16 8.78 -9.26
N GLU A 145 10.69 10.01 -9.13
CA GLU A 145 10.64 10.78 -7.88
C GLU A 145 9.68 10.13 -6.87
N LEU A 146 8.50 9.69 -7.32
CA LEU A 146 7.54 8.96 -6.48
C LEU A 146 8.17 7.69 -5.92
N GLU A 147 8.90 6.95 -6.76
CA GLU A 147 9.56 5.71 -6.36
C GLU A 147 10.79 5.96 -5.49
N GLU A 148 11.56 7.02 -5.75
CA GLU A 148 12.64 7.48 -4.87
C GLU A 148 12.10 7.78 -3.47
N HIS A 149 11.09 8.64 -3.37
CA HIS A 149 10.49 9.02 -2.09
C HIS A 149 9.94 7.80 -1.36
N ALA A 150 9.17 6.95 -2.04
CA ALA A 150 8.62 5.75 -1.44
C ALA A 150 9.69 4.77 -0.95
N THR A 151 10.80 4.64 -1.68
CA THR A 151 11.94 3.81 -1.26
C THR A 151 12.63 4.38 -0.03
N PHE A 152 12.77 5.70 0.05
CA PHE A 152 13.30 6.37 1.23
C PHE A 152 12.38 6.19 2.44
N VAL A 153 11.07 6.36 2.28
CA VAL A 153 10.07 6.13 3.34
C VAL A 153 10.08 4.68 3.81
N GLU A 154 10.26 3.71 2.90
CA GLU A 154 10.35 2.29 3.22
C GLU A 154 11.47 1.98 4.21
N THR A 155 12.50 2.81 4.37
CA THR A 155 13.55 2.61 5.39
C THR A 155 13.02 2.68 6.83
N GLU A 156 11.88 3.33 7.06
CA GLU A 156 11.31 3.48 8.38
C GLU A 156 10.80 2.13 8.90
N MET A 157 11.18 1.81 10.14
CA MET A 157 10.81 0.59 10.84
C MET A 157 9.88 0.87 12.01
N VAL A 158 9.82 2.11 12.50
CA VAL A 158 8.96 2.53 13.60
C VAL A 158 7.60 2.92 13.04
N GLY A 159 6.56 2.26 13.53
CA GLY A 159 5.18 2.64 13.26
C GLY A 159 4.77 3.84 14.10
N SER A 160 4.06 4.78 13.50
CA SER A 160 3.57 5.99 14.16
C SER A 160 2.06 5.99 14.40
N GLY A 161 1.40 4.86 14.14
CA GLY A 161 0.02 4.62 14.56
C GLY A 161 -0.07 4.43 16.07
N ILE A 162 -1.10 5.00 16.68
CA ILE A 162 -1.43 4.80 18.09
C ILE A 162 -2.22 3.51 18.19
N ILE A 163 -1.76 2.57 19.02
CA ILE A 163 -2.46 1.29 19.20
C ILE A 163 -3.74 1.51 19.98
N VAL A 164 -4.85 0.97 19.47
CA VAL A 164 -6.13 0.99 20.18
C VAL A 164 -6.25 -0.31 20.98
N GLU A 165 -5.70 -0.34 22.20
CA GLU A 165 -5.73 -1.54 23.06
C GLU A 165 -7.01 -1.69 23.90
N GLU A 166 -7.78 -0.62 24.08
CA GLU A 166 -8.93 -0.61 25.01
C GLU A 166 -10.24 -0.72 24.23
N THR A 167 -10.63 -1.97 23.91
CA THR A 167 -11.86 -2.37 23.21
C THR A 167 -12.00 -1.85 21.77
N PRO A 168 -12.50 -2.67 20.82
CA PRO A 168 -12.95 -2.15 19.53
C PRO A 168 -13.89 -0.96 19.79
N PRO A 169 -13.83 0.12 18.99
CA PRO A 169 -14.75 1.23 19.15
C PRO A 169 -16.18 0.70 19.31
N GLU A 170 -16.97 1.21 20.28
CA GLU A 170 -18.35 0.75 20.50
C GLU A 170 -19.20 0.80 19.22
N ASP A 171 -18.82 1.63 18.26
CA ASP A 171 -19.38 1.77 16.90
C ASP A 171 -18.30 1.54 15.81
N ASP A 172 -17.63 0.39 15.81
CA ASP A 172 -16.71 0.07 14.73
C ASP A 172 -17.43 -0.34 13.43
N ASP A 173 -17.61 0.63 12.54
CA ASP A 173 -18.27 0.47 11.23
C ASP A 173 -17.32 -0.02 10.12
N MET A 174 -16.08 -0.44 10.43
CA MET A 174 -15.10 -0.85 9.41
C MET A 174 -15.61 -2.00 8.53
N ASP A 175 -16.20 -3.03 9.12
CA ASP A 175 -16.73 -4.18 8.38
C ASP A 175 -17.93 -3.78 7.51
N GLU A 176 -18.82 -2.92 8.02
CA GLU A 176 -19.96 -2.40 7.25
C GLU A 176 -19.50 -1.59 6.03
N ARG A 177 -18.44 -0.78 6.18
CA ARG A 177 -17.83 -0.05 5.06
C ARG A 177 -17.27 -1.01 4.03
N LEU A 178 -16.52 -2.02 4.45
CA LEU A 178 -15.93 -3.00 3.55
C LEU A 178 -17.00 -3.78 2.79
N GLU A 179 -18.04 -4.26 3.46
CA GLU A 179 -19.17 -4.96 2.83
C GLU A 179 -19.88 -4.06 1.81
N ARG A 180 -20.10 -2.78 2.15
CA ARG A 180 -20.73 -1.80 1.26
C ARG A 180 -19.94 -1.59 -0.02
N GLU A 181 -18.61 -1.52 0.06
CA GLU A 181 -17.74 -1.31 -1.10
C GLU A 181 -17.29 -2.62 -1.77
N GLY A 182 -17.72 -3.78 -1.27
CA GLY A 182 -17.38 -5.09 -1.83
C GLY A 182 -15.95 -5.57 -1.53
N GLY A 183 -15.33 -5.09 -0.45
CA GLY A 183 -14.01 -5.51 0.00
C GLY A 183 -13.99 -6.98 0.43
N LYS A 184 -12.93 -7.68 0.03
CA LYS A 184 -12.70 -9.08 0.36
C LYS A 184 -12.01 -9.21 1.73
N SER A 185 -12.21 -10.35 2.36
CA SER A 185 -11.46 -10.78 3.54
C SER A 185 -10.44 -11.86 3.19
N GLY A 186 -9.40 -11.99 4.00
CA GLY A 186 -8.30 -12.90 3.70
C GLY A 186 -7.44 -13.31 4.88
N ALA A 187 -6.40 -14.08 4.57
CA ALA A 187 -5.39 -14.51 5.52
C ALA A 187 -4.54 -13.34 6.04
N VAL A 188 -4.29 -12.33 5.21
CA VAL A 188 -3.81 -11.01 5.63
C VAL A 188 -4.73 -9.98 5.02
N GLN A 189 -5.20 -9.03 5.82
CA GLN A 189 -6.06 -7.95 5.38
C GLN A 189 -5.67 -6.67 6.13
N VAL A 190 -5.56 -5.57 5.41
CA VAL A 190 -5.25 -4.26 5.96
C VAL A 190 -6.27 -3.27 5.42
N SER A 191 -7.03 -2.65 6.32
CA SER A 191 -8.13 -1.75 5.97
C SER A 191 -7.92 -0.38 6.61
N LEU A 192 -8.11 0.67 5.82
CA LEU A 192 -7.98 2.06 6.22
C LEU A 192 -9.36 2.72 6.16
N ALA A 193 -9.79 3.41 7.21
CA ALA A 193 -11.06 4.15 7.22
C ALA A 193 -10.89 5.57 7.76
N TRP A 194 -11.66 6.50 7.19
CA TRP A 194 -11.67 7.91 7.60
C TRP A 194 -13.03 8.58 7.34
N ASP A 195 -13.26 9.69 8.03
CA ASP A 195 -14.58 10.34 8.13
C ASP A 195 -14.62 11.73 7.48
N ASP A 196 -13.95 11.86 6.33
CA ASP A 196 -14.02 13.06 5.50
C ASP A 196 -13.91 12.72 4.00
N TYR A 197 -14.07 13.73 3.16
CA TYR A 197 -14.02 13.58 1.71
C TYR A 197 -12.61 13.68 1.11
N ASN A 198 -11.56 13.71 1.94
CA ASN A 198 -10.19 13.76 1.42
C ASN A 198 -9.79 12.40 0.84
N ASP A 199 -8.79 12.44 -0.03
CA ASP A 199 -8.17 11.26 -0.63
C ASP A 199 -7.00 10.80 0.25
N LEU A 200 -7.21 9.70 0.97
CA LEU A 200 -6.15 9.02 1.72
C LEU A 200 -5.84 7.72 1.01
N ASP A 201 -4.57 7.51 0.68
CA ASP A 201 -4.08 6.29 0.05
C ASP A 201 -3.47 5.35 1.09
N LEU A 202 -3.80 4.08 1.00
CA LEU A 202 -3.13 2.97 1.67
C LEU A 202 -1.96 2.47 0.81
N HIS A 203 -0.79 2.42 1.42
CA HIS A 203 0.42 1.87 0.82
C HIS A 203 0.88 0.64 1.60
N LEU A 204 1.15 -0.45 0.88
CA LEU A 204 1.74 -1.63 1.47
C LEU A 204 3.05 -2.01 0.80
N PHE A 205 4.14 -2.03 1.57
CA PHE A 205 5.39 -2.61 1.13
C PHE A 205 5.38 -4.09 1.45
N CYS A 206 5.39 -4.91 0.40
CA CYS A 206 5.31 -6.36 0.49
C CYS A 206 6.70 -6.96 0.75
N PRO A 207 6.76 -8.19 1.29
CA PRO A 207 8.01 -8.95 1.38
C PRO A 207 8.72 -9.13 0.04
N SER A 208 7.97 -9.07 -1.07
CA SER A 208 8.54 -9.11 -2.43
C SER A 208 9.38 -7.90 -2.79
N GLY A 209 9.26 -6.81 -2.03
CA GLY A 209 9.78 -5.49 -2.36
C GLY A 209 8.84 -4.65 -3.22
N GLU A 210 7.73 -5.22 -3.70
CA GLU A 210 6.69 -4.47 -4.40
C GLU A 210 5.91 -3.60 -3.42
N ARG A 211 5.44 -2.45 -3.93
CA ARG A 211 4.52 -1.57 -3.23
C ARG A 211 3.13 -1.74 -3.82
N ILE A 212 2.17 -2.13 -3.01
CA ILE A 212 0.75 -2.05 -3.34
C ILE A 212 0.26 -0.65 -3.01
N TYR A 213 -0.36 0.02 -3.97
CA TYR A 213 -0.98 1.33 -3.83
C TYR A 213 -1.87 1.59 -5.06
N PHE A 214 -2.54 2.74 -5.12
CA PHE A 214 -3.51 3.04 -6.17
C PHE A 214 -2.99 2.81 -7.63
N ASN A 215 -1.70 3.07 -7.91
CA ASN A 215 -1.09 2.90 -9.23
C ASN A 215 -0.37 1.53 -9.43
N ASN A 216 -0.38 0.68 -8.40
CA ASN A 216 0.03 -0.73 -8.50
C ASN A 216 -0.85 -1.56 -7.54
N LYS A 217 -2.09 -1.83 -7.96
CA LYS A 217 -3.11 -2.46 -7.11
C LYS A 217 -2.86 -3.93 -6.85
N GLU A 218 -2.19 -4.63 -7.76
CA GLU A 218 -1.88 -6.06 -7.63
C GLU A 218 -0.38 -6.25 -7.46
N SER A 219 0.02 -7.03 -6.46
CA SER A 219 1.40 -7.49 -6.32
C SER A 219 1.57 -8.89 -6.90
N GLU A 220 2.77 -9.21 -7.40
CA GLU A 220 3.10 -10.56 -7.83
C GLU A 220 3.03 -11.58 -6.70
N CYS A 221 3.18 -11.12 -5.45
CA CYS A 221 3.07 -11.95 -4.26
C CYS A 221 1.63 -12.15 -3.77
N GLY A 222 0.62 -11.78 -4.56
CA GLY A 222 -0.79 -12.17 -4.40
C GLY A 222 -1.65 -11.20 -3.59
N GLY A 223 -1.10 -10.06 -3.18
CA GLY A 223 -1.85 -8.99 -2.52
C GLY A 223 -2.55 -8.10 -3.52
N GLU A 224 -3.74 -7.63 -3.16
CA GLU A 224 -4.63 -6.83 -4.01
C GLU A 224 -5.18 -5.64 -3.20
N LEU A 225 -5.08 -4.41 -3.71
CA LEU A 225 -5.89 -3.26 -3.30
C LEU A 225 -7.25 -3.37 -4.00
N ASP A 226 -8.22 -3.96 -3.32
CA ASP A 226 -9.54 -4.28 -3.89
C ASP A 226 -10.58 -3.18 -3.64
N VAL A 227 -10.38 -2.35 -2.61
CA VAL A 227 -11.16 -1.14 -2.36
C VAL A 227 -10.23 0.07 -2.26
N ASP A 228 -10.53 1.09 -3.05
CA ASP A 228 -9.82 2.38 -3.15
C ASP A 228 -10.92 3.44 -3.29
N MET A 229 -11.12 4.22 -2.23
CA MET A 229 -12.18 5.22 -2.14
C MET A 229 -11.59 6.62 -2.13
N ASN A 230 -12.44 7.56 -2.55
CA ASN A 230 -12.15 8.99 -2.49
C ASN A 230 -11.06 9.53 -3.43
N VAL A 231 -10.67 8.77 -4.47
CA VAL A 231 -10.07 9.32 -5.70
C VAL A 231 -10.81 10.60 -6.16
N LYS A 232 -12.14 10.62 -5.94
CA LYS A 232 -12.98 11.81 -5.96
C LYS A 232 -13.69 11.97 -4.63
N PRO A 233 -14.08 13.18 -4.20
CA PRO A 233 -14.64 13.41 -2.87
C PRO A 233 -16.10 12.93 -2.75
N VAL A 234 -16.35 11.62 -2.88
CA VAL A 234 -17.69 11.01 -2.99
C VAL A 234 -18.27 10.61 -1.65
N SER A 235 -17.44 10.17 -0.70
CA SER A 235 -17.89 9.68 0.61
C SER A 235 -17.16 10.39 1.75
N ASN A 236 -17.88 10.68 2.83
CA ASN A 236 -17.31 11.09 4.12
C ASN A 236 -17.28 9.94 5.13
N ASN A 237 -17.42 8.71 4.65
CA ASN A 237 -17.37 7.46 5.40
C ASN A 237 -16.56 6.46 4.55
N ALA A 238 -15.33 6.86 4.19
CA ALA A 238 -14.53 6.16 3.20
C ALA A 238 -13.74 5.00 3.81
N VAL A 239 -13.35 4.05 2.95
CA VAL A 239 -12.53 2.90 3.30
C VAL A 239 -11.61 2.52 2.14
N GLU A 240 -10.40 2.04 2.43
CA GLU A 240 -9.57 1.28 1.50
C GLU A 240 -9.21 -0.08 2.09
N ASN A 241 -8.88 -1.04 1.22
CA ASN A 241 -8.58 -2.40 1.65
C ASN A 241 -7.52 -3.05 0.77
N VAL A 242 -6.47 -3.56 1.41
CA VAL A 242 -5.48 -4.45 0.79
C VAL A 242 -5.60 -5.84 1.40
N VAL A 243 -5.66 -6.86 0.56
CA VAL A 243 -5.94 -8.24 1.00
C VAL A 243 -5.09 -9.28 0.28
N TRP A 244 -4.63 -10.27 1.05
CA TRP A 244 -4.22 -11.57 0.57
C TRP A 244 -5.30 -12.57 0.97
N THR A 245 -6.21 -12.86 0.04
CA THR A 245 -7.34 -13.77 0.29
C THR A 245 -6.85 -15.12 0.82
N LYS A 246 -5.77 -15.64 0.25
CA LYS A 246 -5.09 -16.87 0.66
C LYS A 246 -3.59 -16.69 0.58
N ASN A 247 -2.84 -17.55 1.27
CA ASN A 247 -1.45 -17.81 0.91
C ASN A 247 -0.47 -16.60 0.98
N PRO A 248 -0.56 -15.69 1.98
CA PRO A 248 0.33 -14.54 2.08
C PRO A 248 1.81 -15.00 2.20
N PRO A 249 2.76 -14.32 1.54
CA PRO A 249 4.18 -14.67 1.65
C PRO A 249 4.72 -14.46 3.07
N LYS A 250 5.72 -15.24 3.44
CA LYS A 250 6.53 -14.95 4.64
C LYS A 250 7.40 -13.71 4.40
N GLY A 251 7.70 -12.99 5.46
CA GLY A 251 8.57 -11.81 5.45
C GLY A 251 7.90 -10.57 6.02
N THR A 252 8.60 -9.44 5.85
CA THR A 252 8.21 -8.16 6.43
C THR A 252 7.29 -7.38 5.51
N TYR A 253 6.18 -6.95 6.08
CA TYR A 253 5.20 -6.05 5.50
C TYR A 253 5.30 -4.71 6.23
N LYS A 254 5.13 -3.62 5.50
CA LYS A 254 5.01 -2.29 6.11
C LYS A 254 3.81 -1.56 5.55
N VAL A 255 3.08 -0.91 6.44
CA VAL A 255 1.82 -0.23 6.14
C VAL A 255 2.03 1.27 6.29
N GLY A 256 1.80 1.98 5.20
CA GLY A 256 1.84 3.43 5.13
C GLY A 256 0.47 4.02 4.80
N VAL A 257 0.18 5.20 5.32
CA VAL A 257 -0.96 6.02 4.92
C VAL A 257 -0.42 7.32 4.36
N HIS A 258 -0.98 7.76 3.23
CA HIS A 258 -0.58 8.99 2.57
C HIS A 258 -1.79 9.88 2.31
N PHE A 259 -1.68 11.17 2.62
CA PHE A 259 -2.74 12.13 2.33
C PHE A 259 -2.51 12.68 0.92
N TYR A 260 -2.94 11.89 -0.07
CA TYR A 260 -2.68 12.13 -1.49
C TYR A 260 -3.28 13.44 -1.99
N LYS A 261 -4.56 13.69 -1.68
CA LYS A 261 -5.24 14.88 -2.19
C LYS A 261 -6.20 15.50 -1.19
N HIS A 262 -5.98 16.79 -0.92
CA HIS A 262 -6.94 17.63 -0.25
C HIS A 262 -7.99 18.14 -1.24
N HIS A 263 -9.18 17.54 -1.22
CA HIS A 263 -10.26 17.89 -2.12
C HIS A 263 -10.87 19.25 -1.77
N ARG A 264 -11.22 20.04 -2.79
CA ARG A 264 -11.92 21.34 -2.66
C ARG A 264 -13.42 21.11 -2.39
N LYS A 265 -13.75 20.50 -1.26
CA LYS A 265 -15.14 20.23 -0.84
C LYS A 265 -15.43 20.82 0.53
N ARG A 266 -16.65 21.31 0.73
CA ARG A 266 -17.05 21.89 2.02
C ARG A 266 -16.82 20.88 3.15
N ARG A 267 -16.25 21.36 4.27
CA ARG A 267 -15.92 20.59 5.48
C ARG A 267 -14.73 19.63 5.37
N THR A 268 -14.00 19.57 4.24
CA THR A 268 -12.67 18.96 4.23
C THR A 268 -11.66 19.84 4.95
N LYS A 269 -10.64 19.21 5.55
CA LYS A 269 -9.55 19.88 6.27
C LYS A 269 -8.23 19.36 5.75
N LYS A 270 -7.15 20.16 5.85
CA LYS A 270 -5.76 19.73 5.59
C LYS A 270 -5.19 18.78 6.67
N LYS A 271 -6.05 18.23 7.52
CA LYS A 271 -5.73 17.21 8.51
C LYS A 271 -6.90 16.24 8.60
N THR A 272 -6.60 14.95 8.55
CA THR A 272 -7.61 13.89 8.55
C THR A 272 -7.24 12.87 9.61
N LYS A 273 -8.23 12.50 10.44
CA LYS A 273 -8.10 11.36 11.34
C LYS A 273 -8.39 10.09 10.56
N TYR A 274 -7.66 9.03 10.86
CA TYR A 274 -7.88 7.72 10.25
C TYR A 274 -7.86 6.63 11.32
N ARG A 275 -8.47 5.50 10.97
CA ARG A 275 -8.37 4.21 11.64
C ARG A 275 -7.77 3.21 10.67
N LEU A 276 -6.86 2.38 11.14
CA LEU A 276 -6.23 1.33 10.36
C LEU A 276 -6.40 0.00 11.11
N ARG A 277 -6.97 -0.99 10.44
CA ARG A 277 -7.13 -2.34 10.96
C ARG A 277 -6.20 -3.30 10.22
N VAL A 278 -5.40 -4.06 10.95
CA VAL A 278 -4.54 -5.12 10.40
C VAL A 278 -5.04 -6.45 10.94
N SER A 279 -5.56 -7.30 10.06
CA SER A 279 -5.99 -8.67 10.37
C SER A 279 -5.00 -9.67 9.78
N ILE A 280 -4.40 -10.49 10.63
CA ILE A 280 -3.43 -11.53 10.22
C ILE A 280 -3.88 -12.86 10.80
N PHE A 281 -4.31 -13.76 9.92
CA PHE A 281 -4.94 -15.04 10.24
C PHE A 281 -6.09 -14.90 11.25
N GLY A 282 -6.89 -13.83 11.13
CA GLY A 282 -8.02 -13.54 12.00
C GLY A 282 -7.65 -12.90 13.35
N LYS A 283 -6.36 -12.68 13.64
CA LYS A 283 -5.94 -11.82 14.76
C LYS A 283 -5.94 -10.37 14.28
N VAL A 284 -6.73 -9.54 14.93
CA VAL A 284 -6.90 -8.14 14.57
C VAL A 284 -6.06 -7.26 15.49
N GLN A 285 -5.38 -6.28 14.90
CA GLN A 285 -4.76 -5.17 15.59
C GLN A 285 -5.23 -3.86 14.95
N GLU A 286 -5.68 -2.93 15.79
CA GLU A 286 -6.13 -1.61 15.34
C GLU A 286 -5.18 -0.51 15.74
N TYR A 287 -5.07 0.47 14.84
CA TYR A 287 -4.30 1.67 14.99
C TYR A 287 -5.18 2.88 14.66
N SER A 288 -4.93 3.98 15.33
CA SER A 288 -5.51 5.28 15.01
C SER A 288 -4.42 6.31 14.78
N GLY A 289 -4.71 7.32 13.98
CA GLY A 289 -3.76 8.38 13.73
C GLY A 289 -4.38 9.62 13.12
N MET A 290 -3.53 10.62 12.89
CA MET A 290 -3.89 11.84 12.19
C MET A 290 -2.80 12.17 11.20
N ILE A 291 -3.18 12.37 9.94
CA ILE A 291 -2.28 12.74 8.87
C ILE A 291 -2.57 14.16 8.38
N LYS A 292 -1.53 14.88 7.99
CA LYS A 292 -1.60 16.25 7.47
C LYS A 292 -1.29 16.25 5.98
N TYR A 293 -2.04 17.04 5.22
CA TYR A 293 -1.78 17.22 3.80
C TYR A 293 -0.40 17.86 3.56
N GLY A 294 0.33 17.33 2.58
CA GLY A 294 1.69 17.76 2.23
C GLY A 294 2.79 17.22 3.16
N SER A 295 2.45 16.39 4.13
CA SER A 295 3.43 15.56 4.84
C SER A 295 3.80 14.35 3.98
N ALA A 296 5.00 13.80 4.21
CA ALA A 296 5.38 12.52 3.65
C ALA A 296 4.42 11.41 4.11
N MET A 297 4.42 10.31 3.36
CA MET A 297 3.71 9.10 3.76
C MET A 297 4.08 8.70 5.19
N GLN A 298 3.06 8.49 6.01
CA GLN A 298 3.20 8.10 7.40
C GLN A 298 3.27 6.58 7.48
N MET A 299 4.39 6.03 7.98
CA MET A 299 4.47 4.62 8.31
C MET A 299 3.69 4.36 9.59
N VAL A 300 2.54 3.73 9.46
CA VAL A 300 1.60 3.50 10.57
C VAL A 300 2.05 2.31 11.39
N THR A 301 2.39 1.20 10.74
CA THR A 301 2.87 -0.01 11.40
C THR A 301 3.60 -0.92 10.40
N GLY A 302 4.21 -1.99 10.89
CA GLY A 302 4.72 -3.09 10.09
C GLY A 302 4.62 -4.40 10.86
N PHE A 303 4.74 -5.51 10.15
CA PHE A 303 4.74 -6.84 10.76
C PHE A 303 5.55 -7.82 9.92
N THR A 304 6.09 -8.85 10.56
CA THR A 304 6.84 -9.91 9.91
C THR A 304 6.14 -11.25 10.14
N ILE A 305 5.84 -11.96 9.06
CA ILE A 305 5.29 -13.33 9.10
C ILE A 305 6.46 -14.32 8.96
N GLY A 306 6.67 -15.15 9.98
CA GLY A 306 7.79 -16.10 10.06
C GLY A 306 8.95 -15.58 10.90
N LYS A 307 9.94 -16.45 11.17
CA LYS A 307 11.14 -16.09 11.95
C LYS A 307 12.24 -15.55 11.02
N GLN A 308 13.15 -14.73 11.57
CA GLN A 308 14.35 -14.25 10.85
C GLN A 308 15.12 -15.39 10.16
N ASP A 309 15.24 -16.56 10.82
CA ASP A 309 15.89 -17.76 10.28
C ASP A 309 15.16 -18.35 9.05
N ASP A 310 13.83 -18.19 8.98
CA ASP A 310 13.04 -18.66 7.84
C ASP A 310 13.14 -17.72 6.63
N LEU A 311 13.49 -16.44 6.87
CA LEU A 311 13.73 -15.43 5.84
C LEU A 311 15.14 -15.52 5.23
N ALA A 312 16.09 -16.14 5.96
CA ALA A 312 17.47 -16.34 5.51
C ALA A 312 17.68 -17.65 4.73
N LYS A 313 16.73 -18.60 4.79
CA LYS A 313 16.82 -19.88 4.05
C LYS A 313 16.62 -19.65 2.56
N LYS A 314 17.62 -20.04 1.75
CA LYS A 314 17.42 -20.27 0.32
C LYS A 314 16.57 -21.53 0.16
N TYR A 315 15.43 -21.45 -0.53
CA TYR A 315 14.62 -22.61 -0.83
C TYR A 315 15.05 -23.16 -2.19
N ASP A 316 15.67 -24.34 -2.21
CA ASP A 316 16.19 -24.99 -3.42
C ASP A 316 15.11 -25.68 -4.29
N ALA A 317 13.83 -25.55 -3.93
CA ALA A 317 12.75 -26.23 -4.64
C ALA A 317 12.14 -25.30 -5.70
N PHE A 318 12.17 -25.77 -6.96
CA PHE A 318 11.66 -25.16 -8.21
C PHE A 318 12.68 -24.30 -8.97
N GLU A 319 13.71 -24.96 -9.49
CA GLU A 319 14.28 -24.66 -10.82
C GLU A 319 13.37 -25.22 -11.93
#